data_AF-A0A9X4XGK5-F1
#
_entry.id   AF-A0A9X4XGK5-F1
#
_cell.length_a   1.000
_cell.length_b   1.000
_cell.length_c   1.000
_cell.angle_alpha   90.00
_cell.angle_beta   90.00
_cell.angle_gamma   90.00
#
_symmetry.space_group_name_H-M   'P 1'
#
loop_
_entity.id
_entity.type
_entity.pdbx_description
1 polymer ?
#
loop_
_entity_poly.entity_id
_entity_poly.type
_entity_poly.pdbx_seq_one_letter_code
_entity_poly.pdbx_strand_id
1 'polypeptide(L)'
;MKSFVGGSVVELQVLQQSIPVVEFNKEDLRVFLEQQLEKYKNLVVTVDTEKDCKKAKAELGKLETAIETFRKDTKKQLSEPIAQFEKDCKELVALIQEVKKPIDTQLKEIEEQRKAEKEVLIREEIEKIVLEYGLDEKHSVQIQVQASWLNKTTSMNKIITDIKNLAETLKIAQMSVARNRELVQKACEVYNPRLKTPLDPMSWSELLEAGQEVNEVIAKIHVEGQRRLGVELKEDEQAVEEILNTPIPEPVVHEEDVEPIPLCREAQGQVLKAVLELHLDDDQKEGFERIITKCGLKHRRVDVFEGTAAQLNTLKSIIASTGIKYVKVNL
;
A
#
# COMPACT_ATOMS: atom_id res chain seq x y z
N MET A 1 19.14 25.87 -37.08
CA MET A 1 19.79 26.91 -36.24
C MET A 1 19.90 28.17 -37.07
N LYS A 2 19.04 29.17 -36.83
CA LYS A 2 19.20 30.48 -37.47
C LYS A 2 20.43 31.13 -36.85
N SER A 3 21.43 31.35 -37.68
CA SER A 3 22.62 32.13 -37.44
C SER A 3 22.27 33.50 -36.84
N PHE A 4 22.75 33.80 -35.63
CA PHE A 4 22.88 35.18 -35.20
C PHE A 4 24.17 35.72 -35.82
N VAL A 5 23.99 36.33 -36.99
CA VAL A 5 25.03 36.98 -37.77
C VAL A 5 25.43 38.28 -37.08
N GLY A 6 26.74 38.45 -36.84
CA GLY A 6 27.41 39.75 -36.82
C GLY A 6 26.80 40.84 -35.95
N GLY A 7 26.86 40.69 -34.62
CA GLY A 7 26.77 41.84 -33.72
C GLY A 7 28.17 42.39 -33.48
N SER A 8 28.42 43.65 -33.82
CA SER A 8 29.56 44.39 -33.29
C SER A 8 29.55 44.23 -31.77
N VAL A 9 30.59 43.62 -31.20
CA VAL A 9 30.72 43.49 -29.74
C VAL A 9 30.96 44.90 -29.21
N VAL A 10 29.89 45.55 -28.74
CA VAL A 10 29.99 46.83 -28.03
C VAL A 10 30.49 46.51 -26.64
N GLU A 11 31.77 46.78 -26.40
CA GLU A 11 32.38 46.61 -25.10
C GLU A 11 31.97 47.77 -24.17
N LEU A 12 31.69 47.45 -22.91
CA LEU A 12 31.44 48.44 -21.87
C LEU A 12 32.71 49.25 -21.65
N GLN A 13 32.65 50.54 -21.96
CA GLN A 13 33.78 51.45 -21.83
C GLN A 13 33.37 52.71 -21.07
N VAL A 14 34.26 53.18 -20.21
CA VAL A 14 34.14 54.50 -19.58
C VAL A 14 34.69 55.52 -20.56
N LEU A 15 33.81 56.34 -21.13
CA LEU A 15 34.20 57.36 -22.11
C LEU A 15 34.87 58.57 -21.46
N GLN A 16 34.43 58.96 -20.26
CA GLN A 16 34.97 60.08 -19.50
C GLN A 16 34.69 59.90 -18.01
N GLN A 17 35.70 60.13 -17.16
CA GLN A 17 35.58 60.10 -15.71
C GLN A 17 36.50 61.16 -15.10
N SER A 18 35.98 61.97 -14.18
CA SER A 18 36.76 62.86 -13.33
C SER A 18 36.52 62.50 -11.87
N ILE A 19 37.58 62.44 -11.07
CA ILE A 19 37.48 62.24 -9.62
C ILE A 19 37.13 63.59 -9.01
N PRO A 20 35.97 63.76 -8.37
CA PRO A 20 35.59 65.06 -7.83
C PRO A 20 36.46 65.41 -6.62
N VAL A 21 37.31 66.42 -6.77
CA VAL A 21 38.04 67.06 -5.66
C VAL A 21 37.34 68.38 -5.36
N VAL A 22 36.91 68.58 -4.11
CA VAL A 22 36.27 69.82 -3.67
C VAL A 22 37.26 70.62 -2.84
N GLU A 23 37.86 71.63 -3.46
CA GLU A 23 38.57 72.69 -2.76
C GLU A 23 37.62 73.86 -2.54
N PHE A 24 37.56 74.35 -1.30
CA PHE A 24 36.77 75.53 -0.94
C PHE A 24 37.60 76.41 0.00
N ASN A 25 37.17 77.66 0.19
CA ASN A 25 37.84 78.70 0.97
C ASN A 25 37.79 78.45 2.49
N LYS A 26 38.16 77.25 2.92
CA LYS A 26 38.14 76.79 4.32
C LYS A 26 38.96 77.71 5.23
N GLU A 27 40.16 78.11 4.80
CA GLU A 27 41.06 78.90 5.63
C GLU A 27 40.54 80.33 5.82
N ASP A 28 40.05 80.96 4.76
CA ASP A 28 39.42 82.29 4.82
C ASP A 28 38.16 82.27 5.70
N LEU A 29 37.31 81.24 5.54
CA LEU A 29 36.12 81.07 6.38
C LEU A 29 36.48 80.80 7.83
N ARG A 30 37.55 80.04 8.09
CA ARG A 30 38.03 79.77 9.44
C ARG A 30 38.46 81.07 10.13
N VAL A 31 39.28 81.89 9.49
CA VAL A 31 39.75 83.16 10.04
C VAL A 31 38.56 84.12 10.29
N PHE A 32 37.62 84.20 9.34
CA PHE A 32 36.40 85.00 9.50
C PHE A 32 35.55 84.52 10.69
N LEU A 33 35.34 83.21 10.83
CA LEU A 33 34.57 82.63 11.93
C LEU A 33 35.27 82.84 13.28
N GLU A 34 36.59 82.64 13.37
CA GLU A 34 37.37 82.88 14.59
C GLU A 34 37.22 84.34 15.07
N GLN A 35 37.30 85.32 14.15
CA GLN A 35 37.10 86.73 14.47
C GLN A 35 35.67 87.06 14.92
N GLN A 36 34.66 86.46 14.29
CA GLN A 36 33.26 86.71 14.64
C GLN A 36 32.86 86.01 15.95
N LEU A 37 33.37 84.81 16.20
CA LEU A 37 33.10 84.03 17.41
C LEU A 37 33.74 84.64 18.66
N GLU A 38 34.91 85.29 18.53
CA GLU A 38 35.59 85.94 19.66
C GLU A 38 34.74 87.06 20.29
N LYS A 39 33.92 87.74 19.49
CA LYS A 39 32.95 88.77 19.96
C LYS A 39 31.86 88.19 20.86
N TYR A 40 31.57 86.90 20.70
CA TYR A 40 30.49 86.20 21.42
C TYR A 40 31.00 85.33 22.58
N LYS A 41 32.31 85.06 22.65
CA LYS A 41 32.94 84.19 23.66
C LYS A 41 32.83 84.68 25.10
N ASN A 42 32.83 86.00 25.30
CA ASN A 42 32.81 86.64 26.62
C ASN A 42 31.44 87.22 27.00
N LEU A 43 30.37 86.87 26.26
CA LEU A 43 29.03 87.38 26.50
C LEU A 43 28.37 86.63 27.68
N VAL A 44 28.18 87.32 28.81
CA VAL A 44 27.46 86.79 29.97
C VAL A 44 25.97 87.11 29.85
N VAL A 45 25.12 86.09 29.91
CA VAL A 45 23.66 86.25 29.82
C VAL A 45 23.13 86.80 31.14
N THR A 46 22.62 88.02 31.11
CA THR A 46 21.97 88.73 32.23
C THR A 46 20.62 89.29 31.73
N VAL A 47 19.75 89.76 32.63
CA VAL A 47 18.41 90.27 32.26
C VAL A 47 18.50 91.44 31.27
N ASP A 48 19.55 92.26 31.36
CA ASP A 48 19.76 93.42 30.46
C ASP A 48 20.41 93.02 29.12
N THR A 49 21.15 91.90 29.06
CA THR A 49 21.87 91.44 27.85
C THR A 49 21.11 90.35 27.06
N GLU A 50 19.97 89.87 27.57
CA GLU A 50 19.19 88.77 27.00
C GLU A 50 18.84 88.96 25.52
N LYS A 51 18.47 90.19 25.13
CA LYS A 51 18.09 90.53 23.75
C LYS A 51 19.25 90.39 22.78
N ASP A 52 20.46 90.77 23.20
CA ASP A 52 21.65 90.71 22.36
C ASP A 52 22.23 89.30 22.30
N CYS A 53 22.15 88.53 23.40
CA CYS A 53 22.44 87.09 23.38
C CYS A 53 21.53 86.32 22.42
N LYS A 54 20.23 86.65 22.38
CA LYS A 54 19.26 86.03 21.45
C LYS A 54 19.59 86.35 19.99
N LYS A 55 20.01 87.58 19.69
CA LYS A 55 20.47 87.98 18.34
C LYS A 55 21.75 87.26 17.94
N ALA A 56 22.76 87.24 18.81
CA ALA A 56 24.02 86.54 18.59
C ALA A 56 23.80 85.05 18.28
N LYS A 57 22.96 84.37 19.08
CA LYS A 57 22.58 82.97 18.85
C LYS A 57 21.93 82.77 17.46
N ALA A 58 21.04 83.68 17.05
CA ALA A 58 20.38 83.60 15.75
C ALA A 58 21.37 83.82 14.59
N GLU A 59 22.33 84.73 14.73
CA GLU A 59 23.38 84.97 13.73
C GLU A 59 24.34 83.78 13.59
N LEU A 60 24.79 83.20 14.70
CA LEU A 60 25.60 81.98 14.68
C LEU A 60 24.85 80.80 14.06
N GLY A 61 23.56 80.64 14.39
CA GLY A 61 22.72 79.61 13.77
C GLY A 61 22.52 79.80 12.25
N LYS A 62 22.48 81.05 11.75
CA LYS A 62 22.46 81.32 10.30
C LYS A 62 23.76 80.92 9.61
N LEU A 63 24.91 81.22 10.22
CA LEU A 63 26.22 80.84 9.70
C LEU A 63 26.40 79.32 9.67
N GLU A 64 26.02 78.62 10.74
CA GLU A 64 25.99 77.16 10.80
C GLU A 64 25.11 76.56 9.71
N THR A 65 23.88 77.08 9.57
CA THR A 65 22.94 76.64 8.53
C THR A 65 23.50 76.86 7.12
N ALA A 66 24.17 77.98 6.86
CA ALA A 66 24.76 78.26 5.55
C ALA A 66 25.87 77.27 5.18
N ILE A 67 26.77 76.95 6.12
CA ILE A 67 27.84 75.95 5.90
C ILE A 67 27.25 74.57 5.64
N GLU A 68 26.26 74.18 6.45
CA GLU A 68 25.60 72.89 6.31
C GLU A 68 24.79 72.78 5.01
N THR A 69 24.21 73.89 4.55
CA THR A 69 23.51 73.97 3.26
C THR A 69 24.49 73.84 2.10
N PHE A 70 25.60 74.59 2.12
CA PHE A 70 26.68 74.45 1.14
C PHE A 70 27.21 73.01 1.06
N ARG A 71 27.48 72.37 2.21
CA ARG A 71 27.92 70.97 2.27
C ARG A 71 26.91 70.03 1.61
N LYS A 72 25.62 70.18 1.92
CA LYS A 72 24.54 69.35 1.36
C LYS A 72 24.38 69.56 -0.14
N ASP A 73 24.39 70.81 -0.60
CA ASP A 73 24.20 71.17 -2.00
C ASP A 73 25.37 70.68 -2.85
N THR A 74 26.62 70.92 -2.42
CA THR A 74 27.82 70.42 -3.12
C THR A 74 27.84 68.89 -3.15
N LYS A 75 27.52 68.22 -2.03
CA LYS A 75 27.42 66.74 -2.02
C LYS A 75 26.36 66.24 -3.01
N LYS A 76 25.20 66.90 -3.06
CA LYS A 76 24.10 66.54 -3.96
C LYS A 76 24.52 66.67 -5.42
N GLN A 77 25.09 67.82 -5.79
CA GLN A 77 25.57 68.10 -7.15
C GLN A 77 26.62 67.08 -7.61
N LEU A 78 27.54 66.66 -6.72
CA LEU A 78 28.54 65.66 -7.06
C LEU A 78 27.98 64.23 -7.13
N SER A 79 26.94 63.93 -6.36
CA SER A 79 26.29 62.62 -6.37
C SER A 79 25.34 62.43 -7.55
N GLU A 80 24.84 63.51 -8.15
CA GLU A 80 23.83 63.47 -9.21
C GLU A 80 24.34 62.79 -10.50
N PRO A 81 25.56 63.07 -11.00
CA PRO A 81 26.12 62.33 -12.14
C PRO A 81 26.30 60.83 -11.87
N ILE A 82 26.68 60.47 -10.63
CA ILE A 82 26.84 59.07 -10.22
C ILE A 82 25.47 58.37 -10.19
N ALA A 83 24.46 59.03 -9.62
CA ALA A 83 23.10 58.51 -9.58
C ALA A 83 22.50 58.35 -10.99
N GLN A 84 22.79 59.29 -11.90
CA GLN A 84 22.37 59.18 -13.30
C GLN A 84 23.07 58.04 -14.02
N PHE A 85 24.40 57.88 -13.85
CA PHE A 85 25.14 56.74 -14.39
C PHE A 85 24.57 55.40 -13.90
N GLU A 86 24.32 55.27 -12.59
CA GLU A 86 23.71 54.06 -12.02
C GLU A 86 22.32 53.80 -12.61
N LYS A 87 21.52 54.86 -12.81
CA LYS A 87 20.21 54.78 -13.44
C LYS A 87 20.32 54.31 -14.89
N ASP A 88 21.21 54.88 -15.69
CA ASP A 88 21.43 54.49 -17.08
C ASP A 88 21.86 53.02 -17.18
N CYS A 89 22.79 52.57 -16.33
CA CYS A 89 23.17 51.16 -16.24
C CYS A 89 21.97 50.26 -15.90
N LYS A 90 21.13 50.67 -14.94
CA LYS A 90 19.92 49.91 -14.55
C LYS A 90 18.89 49.86 -15.67
N GLU A 91 18.71 50.94 -16.43
CA GLU A 91 17.84 50.98 -17.60
C GLU A 91 18.32 50.01 -18.69
N LEU A 92 19.62 50.00 -18.99
CA LEU A 92 20.21 49.05 -19.94
C LEU A 92 20.03 47.59 -19.49
N VAL A 93 20.23 47.31 -18.20
CA VAL A 93 19.95 45.97 -17.63
C VAL A 93 18.45 45.64 -17.71
N ALA A 94 17.57 46.61 -17.48
CA ALA A 94 16.12 46.40 -17.56
C ALA A 94 15.68 45.98 -18.97
N LEU A 95 16.24 46.60 -20.03
CA LEU A 95 15.98 46.21 -21.43
C LEU A 95 16.37 44.75 -21.69
N ILE A 96 17.49 44.28 -21.14
CA ILE A 96 17.91 42.88 -21.25
C ILE A 96 16.92 41.97 -20.50
N GLN A 97 16.52 42.36 -19.30
CA GLN A 97 15.60 41.56 -18.47
C GLN A 97 14.20 41.46 -19.08
N GLU A 98 13.73 42.50 -19.76
CA GLU A 98 12.43 42.51 -20.46
C GLU A 98 12.35 41.40 -21.51
N VAL A 99 13.44 41.13 -22.23
CA VAL A 99 13.51 40.07 -23.23
C VAL A 99 13.91 38.73 -22.61
N LYS A 100 14.79 38.72 -21.62
CA LYS A 100 15.29 37.48 -20.98
C LYS A 100 14.18 36.76 -20.20
N LYS A 101 13.36 37.46 -19.42
CA LYS A 101 12.30 36.87 -18.59
C LYS A 101 11.29 36.03 -19.38
N PRO A 102 10.69 36.50 -20.49
CA PRO A 102 9.78 35.69 -21.27
C PRO A 102 10.49 34.49 -21.91
N ILE A 103 11.74 34.63 -22.37
CA ILE A 103 12.53 33.49 -22.87
C ILE A 103 12.72 32.43 -21.78
N ASP A 104 13.13 32.83 -20.58
CA ASP A 104 13.32 31.92 -19.45
C ASP A 104 12.00 31.21 -19.08
N THR A 105 10.88 31.93 -19.17
CA THR A 105 9.53 31.38 -18.91
C THR A 105 9.13 30.39 -19.98
N GLN A 106 9.25 30.75 -21.26
CA GLN A 106 8.95 29.89 -22.40
C GLN A 106 9.82 28.63 -22.42
N LEU A 107 11.10 28.73 -22.03
CA LEU A 107 11.98 27.57 -21.91
C LEU A 107 11.52 26.61 -20.81
N LYS A 108 11.05 27.14 -19.67
CA LYS A 108 10.46 26.33 -18.60
C LYS A 108 9.17 25.66 -19.04
N GLU A 109 8.28 26.40 -19.70
CA GLU A 109 7.03 25.85 -20.25
C GLU A 109 7.30 24.73 -21.25
N ILE A 110 8.28 24.89 -22.14
CA ILE A 110 8.69 23.81 -23.07
C ILE A 110 9.24 22.61 -22.31
N GLU A 111 10.02 22.81 -21.25
CA GLU A 111 10.52 21.69 -20.45
C GLU A 111 9.40 20.96 -19.71
N GLU A 112 8.45 21.69 -19.13
CA GLU A 112 7.26 21.15 -18.46
C GLU A 112 6.36 20.39 -19.44
N GLN A 113 6.09 20.98 -20.62
CA GLN A 113 5.33 20.33 -21.69
C GLN A 113 5.98 19.01 -22.11
N ARG A 114 7.31 18.98 -22.28
CA ARG A 114 8.05 17.75 -22.61
C ARG A 114 7.98 16.71 -21.49
N LYS A 115 7.96 17.13 -20.22
CA LYS A 115 7.77 16.21 -19.08
C LYS A 115 6.35 15.64 -19.07
N ALA A 116 5.34 16.48 -19.32
CA ALA A 116 3.94 16.06 -19.39
C ALA A 116 3.69 15.07 -20.54
N GLU A 117 4.19 15.36 -21.75
CA GLU A 117 4.11 14.44 -22.89
C GLU A 117 4.78 13.10 -22.59
N LYS A 118 5.96 13.13 -21.95
CA LYS A 118 6.66 11.92 -21.55
C LYS A 118 5.90 11.16 -20.47
N GLU A 119 5.28 11.86 -19.52
CA GLU A 119 4.46 11.25 -18.48
C GLU A 119 3.27 10.49 -19.07
N VAL A 120 2.58 11.08 -20.06
CA VAL A 120 1.47 10.41 -20.77
C VAL A 120 1.96 9.09 -21.39
N LEU A 121 3.08 9.13 -22.13
CA LEU A 121 3.66 7.92 -22.74
C LEU A 121 4.06 6.87 -21.68
N ILE A 122 4.59 7.30 -20.54
CA ILE A 122 4.93 6.39 -19.43
C ILE A 122 3.66 5.76 -18.86
N ARG A 123 2.58 6.53 -18.68
CA ARG A 123 1.31 6.02 -18.17
C ARG A 123 0.67 5.00 -19.11
N GLU A 124 0.65 5.29 -20.40
CA GLU A 124 0.20 4.33 -21.43
C GLU A 124 1.00 3.02 -21.37
N GLU A 125 2.30 3.11 -21.13
CA GLU A 125 3.17 1.93 -21.05
C GLU A 125 2.98 1.16 -19.74
N ILE A 126 2.74 1.86 -18.61
CA ILE A 126 2.34 1.24 -17.35
C ILE A 126 1.04 0.45 -17.56
N GLU A 127 0.03 1.04 -18.20
CA GLU A 127 -1.25 0.37 -18.46
C GLU A 127 -1.06 -0.91 -19.29
N LYS A 128 -0.26 -0.86 -20.36
CA LYS A 128 0.06 -2.05 -21.17
C LYS A 128 0.74 -3.14 -20.34
N ILE A 129 1.73 -2.78 -19.53
CA ILE A 129 2.48 -3.74 -18.72
C ILE A 129 1.61 -4.32 -17.60
N VAL A 130 0.76 -3.51 -16.98
CA VAL A 130 -0.23 -3.96 -15.98
C VAL A 130 -1.17 -5.01 -16.58
N LEU A 131 -1.63 -4.79 -17.81
CA LEU A 131 -2.44 -5.76 -18.55
C LEU A 131 -1.64 -7.01 -18.94
N GLU A 132 -0.41 -6.86 -19.43
CA GLU A 132 0.50 -7.97 -19.79
C GLU A 132 0.73 -8.92 -18.61
N TYR A 133 0.96 -8.37 -17.41
CA TYR A 133 1.20 -9.15 -16.19
C TYR A 133 -0.10 -9.57 -15.48
N GLY A 134 -1.26 -9.04 -15.89
CA GLY A 134 -2.56 -9.31 -15.26
C GLY A 134 -2.56 -8.92 -13.77
N LEU A 135 -2.10 -7.71 -13.47
CA LEU A 135 -2.13 -7.16 -12.12
C LEU A 135 -3.54 -6.68 -11.76
N ASP A 136 -3.99 -6.97 -10.54
CA ASP A 136 -5.23 -6.40 -10.03
C ASP A 136 -5.08 -4.91 -9.67
N GLU A 137 -6.20 -4.24 -9.39
CA GLU A 137 -6.23 -2.81 -9.05
C GLU A 137 -5.39 -2.48 -7.80
N LYS A 138 -5.39 -3.34 -6.78
CA LYS A 138 -4.65 -3.14 -5.53
C LYS A 138 -3.14 -3.15 -5.74
N HIS A 139 -2.65 -3.94 -6.69
CA HIS A 139 -1.23 -4.03 -7.02
C HIS A 139 -0.83 -3.00 -8.08
N SER A 140 -1.65 -2.75 -9.10
CA SER A 140 -1.31 -1.84 -10.19
C SER A 140 -1.13 -0.39 -9.74
N VAL A 141 -1.91 0.09 -8.77
CA VAL A 141 -1.81 1.46 -8.20
C VAL A 141 -0.48 1.74 -7.50
N GLN A 142 0.29 0.69 -7.17
CA GLN A 142 1.62 0.83 -6.56
C GLN A 142 2.68 1.24 -7.59
N ILE A 143 2.42 1.05 -8.89
CA ILE A 143 3.32 1.48 -9.97
C ILE A 143 3.06 2.96 -10.26
N GLN A 144 3.74 3.83 -9.52
CA GLN A 144 3.66 5.28 -9.68
C GLN A 144 4.79 5.81 -10.55
N VAL A 145 4.50 6.84 -11.35
CA VAL A 145 5.48 7.54 -12.18
C VAL A 145 6.54 8.18 -11.29
N GLN A 146 7.81 7.81 -11.52
CA GLN A 146 8.94 8.34 -10.76
C GLN A 146 9.47 9.63 -11.39
N ALA A 147 9.83 10.62 -10.57
CA ALA A 147 10.37 11.90 -11.04
C ALA A 147 11.65 11.72 -11.89
N SER A 148 12.47 10.71 -11.56
CA SER A 148 13.69 10.37 -12.31
C SER A 148 13.41 9.89 -13.74
N TRP A 149 12.22 9.36 -14.03
CA TRP A 149 11.81 8.94 -15.36
C TRP A 149 11.46 10.12 -16.27
N LEU A 150 11.00 11.24 -15.70
CA LEU A 150 10.66 12.46 -16.44
C LEU A 150 11.89 13.23 -16.93
N ASN A 151 13.09 12.89 -16.43
CA ASN A 151 14.35 13.50 -16.86
C ASN A 151 14.61 13.29 -18.35
N LYS A 152 15.14 14.32 -19.03
CA LYS A 152 15.48 14.29 -20.47
C LYS A 152 16.46 13.17 -20.82
N THR A 153 17.37 12.82 -19.91
CA THR A 153 18.43 11.84 -20.11
C THR A 153 17.98 10.39 -19.93
N THR A 154 16.87 10.15 -19.24
CA THR A 154 16.36 8.80 -19.00
C THR A 154 15.68 8.28 -20.25
N SER A 155 16.18 7.18 -20.84
CA SER A 155 15.60 6.59 -22.04
C SER A 155 14.31 5.82 -21.74
N MET A 156 13.38 5.76 -22.71
CA MET A 156 12.13 5.00 -22.57
C MET A 156 12.39 3.51 -22.32
N ASN A 157 13.41 2.92 -22.96
CA ASN A 157 13.75 1.51 -22.73
C ASN A 157 14.12 1.23 -21.27
N LYS A 158 14.88 2.12 -20.63
CA LYS A 158 15.22 1.97 -19.21
C LYS A 158 13.95 2.05 -18.35
N ILE A 159 13.07 3.00 -18.64
CA ILE A 159 11.81 3.19 -17.91
C ILE A 159 10.93 1.94 -18.05
N ILE A 160 10.80 1.38 -19.26
CA ILE A 160 10.06 0.14 -19.51
C ILE A 160 10.63 -1.01 -18.68
N THR A 161 11.95 -1.19 -18.66
CA THR A 161 12.60 -2.22 -17.83
C THR A 161 12.30 -2.01 -16.35
N ASP A 162 12.40 -0.78 -15.84
CA ASP A 162 12.10 -0.47 -14.45
C ASP A 162 10.63 -0.80 -14.12
N ILE A 163 9.68 -0.43 -14.99
CA ILE A 163 8.25 -0.73 -14.83
C ILE A 163 8.02 -2.25 -14.83
N LYS A 164 8.66 -3.00 -15.74
CA LYS A 164 8.53 -4.46 -15.81
C LYS A 164 9.05 -5.15 -14.54
N ASN A 165 10.19 -4.70 -14.01
CA ASN A 165 10.73 -5.23 -12.75
C ASN A 165 9.78 -4.98 -11.56
N LEU A 166 9.17 -3.79 -11.51
CA LEU A 166 8.15 -3.47 -10.51
C LEU A 166 6.91 -4.35 -10.69
N ALA A 167 6.42 -4.50 -11.92
CA ALA A 167 5.27 -5.32 -12.24
C ALA A 167 5.49 -6.80 -11.90
N GLU A 168 6.68 -7.34 -12.16
CA GLU A 168 7.07 -8.70 -11.81
C GLU A 168 7.04 -8.91 -10.28
N THR A 169 7.64 -7.98 -9.54
CA THR A 169 7.65 -8.03 -8.06
C THR A 169 6.21 -8.02 -7.51
N LEU A 170 5.37 -7.14 -8.04
CA LEU A 170 3.96 -7.03 -7.65
C LEU A 170 3.16 -8.26 -8.05
N LYS A 171 3.47 -8.87 -9.20
CA LYS A 171 2.82 -10.11 -9.64
C LYS A 171 3.12 -11.27 -8.69
N ILE A 172 4.37 -11.38 -8.25
CA ILE A 172 4.77 -12.37 -7.25
C ILE A 172 4.01 -12.15 -5.95
N ALA A 173 3.88 -10.90 -5.49
CA ALA A 173 3.11 -10.57 -4.29
C ALA A 173 1.62 -10.95 -4.45
N GLN A 174 0.98 -10.61 -5.58
CA GLN A 174 -0.40 -10.97 -5.87
C GLN A 174 -0.61 -12.50 -5.85
N MET A 175 0.29 -13.26 -6.49
CA MET A 175 0.24 -14.73 -6.48
C MET A 175 0.45 -15.31 -5.07
N SER A 176 1.30 -14.69 -4.26
CA SER A 176 1.51 -15.08 -2.86
C SER A 176 0.24 -14.90 -2.04
N VAL A 177 -0.44 -13.75 -2.18
CA VAL A 177 -1.73 -13.50 -1.51
C VAL A 177 -2.79 -14.53 -1.93
N ALA A 178 -2.90 -14.82 -3.24
CA ALA A 178 -3.84 -15.83 -3.74
C ALA A 178 -3.54 -17.22 -3.15
N ARG A 179 -2.26 -17.63 -3.13
CA ARG A 179 -1.82 -18.89 -2.52
C ARG A 179 -2.14 -18.94 -1.03
N ASN A 180 -1.88 -17.88 -0.29
CA ASN A 180 -2.14 -17.84 1.15
C ASN A 180 -3.64 -17.97 1.45
N ARG A 181 -4.49 -17.31 0.66
CA ARG A 181 -5.96 -17.48 0.75
C ARG A 181 -6.38 -18.92 0.46
N GLU A 182 -5.81 -19.56 -0.55
CA GLU A 182 -6.08 -20.98 -0.86
C GLU A 182 -5.69 -21.91 0.30
N LEU A 183 -4.55 -21.66 0.96
CA LEU A 183 -4.13 -22.45 2.12
C LEU A 183 -5.09 -22.28 3.30
N VAL A 184 -5.56 -21.05 3.57
CA VAL A 184 -6.58 -20.77 4.59
C VAL A 184 -7.89 -21.48 4.25
N GLN A 185 -8.33 -21.43 3.00
CA GLN A 185 -9.53 -22.14 2.55
C GLN A 185 -9.41 -23.65 2.78
N LYS A 186 -8.31 -24.26 2.34
CA LYS A 186 -8.06 -25.70 2.55
C LYS A 186 -8.04 -26.07 4.03
N ALA A 187 -7.46 -25.21 4.90
CA ALA A 187 -7.47 -25.44 6.33
C ALA A 187 -8.89 -25.46 6.93
N CYS A 188 -9.79 -24.57 6.46
CA CYS A 188 -11.20 -24.60 6.84
C CYS A 188 -11.92 -25.86 6.33
N GLU A 189 -11.66 -26.27 5.08
CA GLU A 189 -12.27 -27.45 4.44
C GLU A 189 -11.94 -28.77 5.15
N VAL A 190 -10.83 -28.85 5.89
CA VAL A 190 -10.51 -30.02 6.73
C VAL A 190 -11.59 -30.26 7.80
N TYR A 191 -12.22 -29.20 8.32
CA TYR A 191 -13.19 -29.29 9.42
C TYR A 191 -14.64 -29.13 8.96
N ASN A 192 -14.90 -28.32 7.93
CA ASN A 192 -16.25 -27.97 7.47
C ASN A 192 -17.20 -29.16 7.21
N PRO A 193 -16.76 -30.30 6.65
CA PRO A 193 -17.65 -31.46 6.45
C PRO A 193 -18.17 -32.10 7.75
N ARG A 194 -17.52 -31.85 8.89
CA ARG A 194 -17.85 -32.45 10.19
C ARG A 194 -18.54 -31.49 11.16
N LEU A 195 -18.62 -30.21 10.82
CA LEU A 195 -19.18 -29.16 11.68
C LEU A 195 -20.61 -28.84 11.27
N LYS A 196 -21.51 -28.68 12.24
CA LYS A 196 -22.88 -28.18 12.03
C LYS A 196 -22.87 -26.75 11.47
N THR A 197 -21.95 -25.92 11.96
CA THR A 197 -21.73 -24.55 11.44
C THR A 197 -20.34 -24.43 10.81
N PRO A 198 -20.23 -24.33 9.48
CA PRO A 198 -18.96 -24.21 8.79
C PRO A 198 -18.11 -23.03 9.26
N LEU A 199 -16.79 -23.21 9.25
CA LEU A 199 -15.83 -22.12 9.37
C LEU A 199 -15.87 -21.30 8.08
N ASP A 200 -16.00 -19.98 8.20
CA ASP A 200 -16.00 -19.05 7.08
C ASP A 200 -14.56 -18.71 6.63
N PRO A 201 -14.10 -19.15 5.45
CA PRO A 201 -12.77 -18.85 4.96
C PRO A 201 -12.51 -17.36 4.72
N MET A 202 -13.55 -16.55 4.46
CA MET A 202 -13.40 -15.12 4.18
C MET A 202 -12.96 -14.36 5.44
N SER A 203 -13.64 -14.59 6.56
CA SER A 203 -13.27 -14.03 7.87
C SER A 203 -11.81 -14.32 8.25
N TRP A 204 -11.32 -15.54 7.98
CA TRP A 204 -9.93 -15.90 8.25
C TRP A 204 -8.95 -15.26 7.25
N SER A 205 -9.37 -15.06 6.01
CA SER A 205 -8.57 -14.40 4.98
C SER A 205 -8.38 -12.90 5.27
N GLU A 206 -9.32 -12.24 5.96
CA GLU A 206 -9.17 -10.86 6.41
C GLU A 206 -7.99 -10.68 7.38
N LEU A 207 -7.68 -11.69 8.18
CA LEU A 207 -6.51 -11.64 9.07
C LEU A 207 -5.19 -11.60 8.28
N LEU A 208 -5.13 -12.24 7.10
CA LEU A 208 -3.97 -12.13 6.21
C LEU A 208 -3.83 -10.70 5.68
N GLU A 209 -4.95 -10.03 5.39
CA GLU A 209 -4.95 -8.63 4.95
C GLU A 209 -4.54 -7.65 6.07
N ALA A 210 -4.84 -8.01 7.32
CA ALA A 210 -4.35 -7.31 8.51
C ALA A 210 -2.84 -7.55 8.79
N GLY A 211 -2.16 -8.35 7.96
CA GLY A 211 -0.72 -8.60 8.05
C GLY A 211 -0.34 -9.78 8.94
N GLN A 212 -1.28 -10.66 9.29
CA GLN A 212 -0.96 -11.89 10.01
C GLN A 212 -0.29 -12.92 9.09
N GLU A 213 0.69 -13.64 9.62
CA GLU A 213 1.38 -14.71 8.91
C GLU A 213 0.43 -15.90 8.64
N VAL A 214 0.53 -16.47 7.43
CA VAL A 214 -0.38 -17.53 6.98
C VAL A 214 -0.39 -18.74 7.91
N ASN A 215 0.77 -19.10 8.47
CA ASN A 215 0.90 -20.23 9.38
C ASN A 215 0.23 -19.96 10.74
N GLU A 216 0.23 -18.72 11.22
CA GLU A 216 -0.45 -18.34 12.46
C GLU A 216 -1.98 -18.41 12.28
N VAL A 217 -2.48 -17.90 11.15
CA VAL A 217 -3.90 -17.98 10.81
C VAL A 217 -4.36 -19.43 10.68
N ILE A 218 -3.60 -20.27 9.97
CA ILE A 218 -3.88 -21.71 9.87
C ILE A 218 -3.89 -22.39 11.25
N ALA A 219 -2.94 -22.07 12.13
CA ALA A 219 -2.92 -22.61 13.49
C ALA A 219 -4.19 -22.22 14.28
N LYS A 220 -4.66 -20.98 14.16
CA LYS A 220 -5.90 -20.52 14.78
C LYS A 220 -7.13 -21.26 14.23
N ILE A 221 -7.17 -21.50 12.92
CA ILE A 221 -8.23 -22.31 12.27
C ILE A 221 -8.24 -23.72 12.85
N HIS A 222 -7.08 -24.37 12.97
CA HIS A 222 -6.99 -25.72 13.53
C HIS A 222 -7.48 -25.79 14.98
N VAL A 223 -7.10 -24.83 15.82
CA VAL A 223 -7.55 -24.76 17.22
C VAL A 223 -9.06 -24.55 17.29
N GLU A 224 -9.62 -23.61 16.54
CA GLU A 224 -11.06 -23.34 16.55
C GLU A 224 -11.88 -24.49 15.97
N GLY A 225 -11.41 -25.11 14.89
CA GLY A 225 -12.03 -26.29 14.28
C GLY A 225 -12.09 -27.48 15.24
N GLN A 226 -10.97 -27.77 15.93
CA GLN A 226 -10.94 -28.82 16.96
C GLN A 226 -11.85 -28.50 18.15
N ARG A 227 -11.89 -27.24 18.59
CA ARG A 227 -12.75 -26.80 19.69
C ARG A 227 -14.23 -27.00 19.36
N ARG A 228 -14.69 -26.57 18.18
CA ARG A 228 -16.10 -26.75 17.76
C ARG A 228 -16.45 -28.22 17.60
N LEU A 229 -15.60 -28.99 16.92
CA LEU A 229 -15.84 -30.42 16.72
C LEU A 229 -15.94 -31.17 18.04
N GLY A 230 -15.08 -30.85 19.01
CA GLY A 230 -15.13 -31.48 20.34
C GLY A 230 -16.36 -31.09 21.17
N VAL A 231 -16.96 -29.93 20.94
CA VAL A 231 -18.24 -29.53 21.57
C VAL A 231 -19.40 -30.28 20.92
N GLU A 232 -19.48 -30.30 19.59
CA GLU A 232 -20.56 -30.97 18.86
C GLU A 232 -20.58 -32.49 19.13
N LEU A 233 -19.41 -33.15 19.19
CA LEU A 233 -19.31 -34.57 19.54
C LEU A 233 -19.82 -34.86 20.95
N LYS A 234 -19.59 -33.97 21.91
CA LYS A 234 -20.10 -34.12 23.29
C LYS A 234 -21.61 -33.91 23.36
N GLU A 235 -22.14 -32.96 22.61
CA GLU A 235 -23.59 -32.75 22.51
C GLU A 235 -24.28 -33.96 21.88
N ASP A 236 -23.70 -34.52 20.82
CA ASP A 236 -24.22 -35.72 20.17
C ASP A 236 -24.12 -36.95 21.10
N GLU A 237 -23.03 -37.10 21.87
CA GLU A 237 -22.88 -38.14 22.88
C GLU A 237 -23.93 -38.01 24.00
N GLN A 238 -24.16 -36.80 24.51
CA GLN A 238 -25.20 -36.53 25.50
C GLN A 238 -26.60 -36.81 24.95
N ALA A 239 -26.88 -36.45 23.70
CA ALA A 239 -28.17 -36.74 23.06
C ALA A 239 -28.40 -38.25 22.90
N VAL A 240 -27.37 -39.03 22.55
CA VAL A 240 -27.46 -40.49 22.49
C VAL A 240 -27.70 -41.09 23.88
N GLU A 241 -27.02 -40.60 24.91
CA GLU A 241 -27.20 -41.06 26.29
C GLU A 241 -28.61 -40.73 26.83
N GLU A 242 -29.16 -39.56 26.49
CA GLU A 242 -30.53 -39.17 26.86
C GLU A 242 -31.59 -40.08 26.19
N ILE A 243 -31.42 -40.41 24.90
CA ILE A 243 -32.30 -41.35 24.18
C ILE A 243 -32.26 -42.74 24.81
N LEU A 244 -31.07 -43.24 25.18
CA LEU A 244 -30.92 -44.56 25.82
C LEU A 244 -31.58 -44.64 27.21
N ASN A 245 -31.69 -43.51 27.91
CA ASN A 245 -32.26 -43.42 29.25
C ASN A 245 -33.76 -43.08 29.28
N THR A 246 -34.40 -42.83 28.13
CA THR A 246 -35.88 -42.67 28.06
C THR A 246 -36.61 -44.01 28.22
N PRO A 247 -37.61 -44.13 29.14
CA PRO A 247 -38.38 -45.37 29.32
C PRO A 247 -39.21 -45.71 28.06
N ILE A 248 -39.13 -46.96 27.62
CA ILE A 248 -39.93 -47.48 26.50
C ILE A 248 -41.42 -47.47 26.90
N PRO A 249 -42.34 -46.86 26.11
CA PRO A 249 -43.77 -46.92 26.41
C PRO A 249 -44.29 -48.36 26.35
N GLU A 250 -45.10 -48.74 27.36
CA GLU A 250 -45.67 -50.09 27.48
C GLU A 250 -46.48 -50.47 26.23
N PRO A 251 -46.29 -51.69 25.68
CA PRO A 251 -47.01 -52.13 24.49
C PRO A 251 -48.49 -52.37 24.83
N VAL A 252 -49.37 -51.62 24.17
CA VAL A 252 -50.82 -51.88 24.18
C VAL A 252 -51.10 -53.11 23.32
N VAL A 253 -51.48 -54.22 23.95
CA VAL A 253 -51.90 -55.47 23.29
C VAL A 253 -53.35 -55.32 22.82
N HIS A 254 -53.59 -55.44 21.52
CA HIS A 254 -54.91 -55.72 20.96
C HIS A 254 -55.02 -57.23 20.69
N GLU A 255 -55.96 -57.91 21.34
CA GLU A 255 -56.29 -59.33 21.13
C GLU A 255 -57.37 -59.47 20.05
N GLU A 256 -57.10 -60.25 18.99
CA GLU A 256 -58.11 -60.85 18.10
C GLU A 256 -58.03 -62.38 18.24
N ASP A 257 -59.20 -63.03 18.27
CA ASP A 257 -59.38 -64.47 18.56
C ASP A 257 -58.82 -65.40 17.47
N VAL A 258 -58.10 -66.46 17.90
CA VAL A 258 -57.47 -67.48 17.04
C VAL A 258 -58.06 -68.87 17.34
N GLU A 259 -58.46 -69.61 16.29
CA GLU A 259 -58.86 -71.03 16.40
C GLU A 259 -57.68 -71.95 16.81
N PRO A 260 -57.91 -73.03 17.60
CA PRO A 260 -56.81 -73.79 18.19
C PRO A 260 -56.18 -74.81 17.23
N ILE A 261 -54.86 -74.72 17.07
CA ILE A 261 -54.00 -75.72 16.41
C ILE A 261 -53.48 -76.74 17.44
N PRO A 262 -53.32 -78.04 17.12
CA PRO A 262 -52.94 -79.07 18.10
C PRO A 262 -51.50 -78.94 18.62
N LEU A 263 -51.33 -79.27 19.90
CA LEU A 263 -50.06 -79.28 20.64
C LEU A 263 -48.96 -80.12 19.98
N CYS A 264 -47.80 -79.50 19.77
CA CYS A 264 -46.51 -80.17 19.59
C CYS A 264 -45.53 -79.74 20.69
N ARG A 265 -44.72 -80.73 21.12
CA ARG A 265 -43.83 -80.73 22.28
C ARG A 265 -42.72 -79.66 22.21
N GLU A 266 -42.29 -79.25 23.40
CA GLU A 266 -41.11 -78.43 23.69
C GLU A 266 -39.85 -78.92 22.96
N ALA A 267 -39.17 -78.01 22.24
CA ALA A 267 -37.70 -77.87 22.21
C ALA A 267 -37.25 -76.67 21.35
N GLN A 268 -36.63 -75.68 22.01
CA GLN A 268 -35.34 -75.08 21.64
C GLN A 268 -35.16 -74.40 20.26
N GLY A 269 -34.94 -73.07 20.33
CA GLY A 269 -33.90 -72.39 19.55
C GLY A 269 -34.12 -72.22 18.05
N GLN A 270 -34.97 -71.28 17.65
CA GLN A 270 -35.01 -70.85 16.25
C GLN A 270 -33.76 -70.02 15.93
N VAL A 271 -32.87 -70.56 15.10
CA VAL A 271 -31.70 -69.84 14.59
C VAL A 271 -32.15 -68.87 13.50
N LEU A 272 -32.17 -67.57 13.79
CA LEU A 272 -32.39 -66.52 12.80
C LEU A 272 -31.14 -66.34 11.93
N LYS A 273 -31.32 -66.13 10.63
CA LYS A 273 -30.24 -65.83 9.67
C LYS A 273 -30.55 -64.51 8.99
N ALA A 274 -29.56 -63.61 8.94
CA ALA A 274 -29.63 -62.33 8.22
C ALA A 274 -28.44 -62.22 7.25
N VAL A 275 -28.64 -61.54 6.13
CA VAL A 275 -27.58 -61.15 5.18
C VAL A 275 -27.46 -59.63 5.27
N LEU A 276 -26.25 -59.15 5.51
CA LEU A 276 -25.94 -57.72 5.66
C LEU A 276 -24.88 -57.35 4.62
N GLU A 277 -25.14 -56.30 3.85
CA GLU A 277 -24.17 -55.73 2.91
C GLU A 277 -23.40 -54.61 3.62
N LEU A 278 -22.09 -54.80 3.80
CA LEU A 278 -21.24 -53.90 4.58
C LEU A 278 -20.08 -53.42 3.72
N HIS A 279 -19.88 -52.10 3.66
CA HIS A 279 -18.79 -51.46 2.95
C HIS A 279 -17.69 -51.10 3.96
N LEU A 280 -16.70 -52.00 4.12
CA LEU A 280 -15.63 -51.88 5.12
C LEU A 280 -14.26 -51.85 4.44
N ASP A 281 -13.35 -51.04 4.99
CA ASP A 281 -11.92 -51.10 4.64
C ASP A 281 -11.23 -52.33 5.28
N ASP A 282 -9.95 -52.58 4.95
CA ASP A 282 -9.26 -53.80 5.38
C ASP A 282 -9.03 -53.88 6.90
N ASP A 283 -8.80 -52.74 7.56
CA ASP A 283 -8.63 -52.66 9.03
C ASP A 283 -10.00 -52.84 9.74
N GLN A 284 -11.06 -52.29 9.18
CA GLN A 284 -12.44 -52.44 9.64
C GLN A 284 -12.95 -53.88 9.51
N LYS A 285 -12.54 -54.60 8.45
CA LYS A 285 -12.87 -56.03 8.29
C LYS A 285 -12.30 -56.86 9.45
N GLU A 286 -11.04 -56.65 9.82
CA GLU A 286 -10.47 -57.34 10.99
C GLU A 286 -11.18 -56.99 12.30
N GLY A 287 -11.55 -55.71 12.47
CA GLY A 287 -12.33 -55.25 13.62
C GLY A 287 -13.68 -55.95 13.72
N PHE A 288 -14.41 -56.03 12.60
CA PHE A 288 -15.72 -56.66 12.52
C PHE A 288 -15.67 -58.16 12.81
N GLU A 289 -14.68 -58.87 12.26
CA GLU A 289 -14.46 -60.30 12.51
C GLU A 289 -14.17 -60.61 13.99
N ARG A 290 -13.37 -59.75 14.65
CA ARG A 290 -13.13 -59.84 16.11
C ARG A 290 -14.43 -59.67 16.91
N ILE A 291 -15.30 -58.75 16.49
CA ILE A 291 -16.58 -58.48 17.16
C ILE A 291 -17.55 -59.66 16.98
N ILE A 292 -17.74 -60.18 15.77
CA ILE A 292 -18.59 -61.34 15.50
C ILE A 292 -18.17 -62.54 16.34
N THR A 293 -16.86 -62.81 16.36
CA THR A 293 -16.28 -63.93 17.13
C THR A 293 -16.52 -63.76 18.62
N LYS A 294 -16.34 -62.53 19.15
CA LYS A 294 -16.61 -62.21 20.56
C LYS A 294 -18.09 -62.39 20.92
N CYS A 295 -19.00 -62.13 19.99
CA CYS A 295 -20.44 -62.32 20.16
C CYS A 295 -20.91 -63.77 19.95
N GLY A 296 -20.02 -64.70 19.58
CA GLY A 296 -20.35 -66.12 19.36
C GLY A 296 -21.24 -66.37 18.15
N LEU A 297 -21.35 -65.42 17.22
CA LEU A 297 -22.14 -65.56 15.99
C LEU A 297 -21.37 -66.36 14.95
N LYS A 298 -22.06 -67.31 14.29
CA LYS A 298 -21.51 -68.03 13.14
C LYS A 298 -21.72 -67.18 11.88
N HIS A 299 -20.64 -66.70 11.27
CA HIS A 299 -20.68 -65.94 10.02
C HIS A 299 -20.11 -66.76 8.85
N ARG A 300 -20.43 -66.34 7.63
CA ARG A 300 -19.82 -66.83 6.39
C ARG A 300 -19.66 -65.65 5.45
N ARG A 301 -18.44 -65.41 4.98
CA ARG A 301 -18.18 -64.40 3.96
C ARG A 301 -18.72 -64.88 2.61
N VAL A 302 -19.46 -64.01 1.94
CA VAL A 302 -19.96 -64.21 0.57
C VAL A 302 -19.42 -63.06 -0.26
N ASP A 303 -18.48 -63.35 -1.16
CA ASP A 303 -17.99 -62.37 -2.12
C ASP A 303 -18.84 -62.44 -3.38
N VAL A 304 -19.40 -61.30 -3.80
CA VAL A 304 -20.17 -61.17 -5.04
C VAL A 304 -19.29 -60.50 -6.09
N PHE A 305 -19.20 -61.11 -7.27
CA PHE A 305 -18.40 -60.62 -8.38
C PHE A 305 -19.30 -60.31 -9.57
N GLU A 306 -19.20 -59.09 -10.10
CA GLU A 306 -19.88 -58.67 -11.32
C GLU A 306 -18.86 -58.55 -12.45
N GLY A 307 -19.22 -59.01 -13.65
CA GLY A 307 -18.31 -58.98 -14.79
C GLY A 307 -18.93 -59.56 -16.06
N THR A 308 -18.18 -59.46 -17.16
CA THR A 308 -18.60 -60.03 -18.45
C THR A 308 -18.63 -61.56 -18.40
N ALA A 309 -19.41 -62.20 -19.27
CA ALA A 309 -19.51 -63.65 -19.35
C ALA A 309 -18.14 -64.34 -19.54
N ALA A 310 -17.21 -63.72 -20.28
CA ALA A 310 -15.86 -64.23 -20.45
C ALA A 310 -15.05 -64.18 -19.14
N GLN A 311 -15.12 -63.06 -18.40
CA GLN A 311 -14.43 -62.90 -17.12
C GLN A 311 -14.96 -63.89 -16.06
N LEU A 312 -16.28 -64.05 -15.95
CA LEU A 312 -16.89 -64.97 -15.00
C LEU A 312 -16.62 -66.45 -15.34
N ASN A 313 -16.55 -66.81 -16.63
CA ASN A 313 -16.19 -68.16 -17.05
C ASN A 313 -14.71 -68.49 -16.77
N THR A 314 -13.80 -67.52 -16.99
CA THR A 314 -12.39 -67.67 -16.61
C THR A 314 -12.25 -67.83 -15.10
N LEU A 315 -12.90 -66.98 -14.31
CA LEU A 315 -12.91 -67.06 -12.86
C LEU A 315 -13.46 -68.41 -12.36
N LYS A 316 -14.56 -68.88 -12.94
CA LYS A 316 -15.15 -70.19 -12.64
C LYS A 316 -14.17 -71.34 -12.86
N SER A 317 -13.38 -71.29 -13.95
CA SER A 317 -12.35 -72.31 -14.25
C SER A 317 -11.26 -72.34 -13.17
N ILE A 318 -10.79 -71.17 -12.73
CA ILE A 318 -9.76 -71.00 -11.70
C ILE A 318 -10.27 -71.43 -10.32
N ILE A 319 -11.49 -71.06 -9.96
CA ILE A 319 -12.13 -71.44 -8.68
C ILE A 319 -12.35 -72.96 -8.64
N ALA A 320 -12.77 -73.59 -9.75
CA ALA A 320 -12.96 -75.03 -9.82
C ALA A 320 -11.63 -75.80 -9.68
N SER A 321 -10.52 -75.30 -10.25
CA SER A 321 -9.22 -75.96 -10.15
C SER A 321 -8.60 -75.87 -8.74
N THR A 322 -9.01 -74.89 -7.94
CA THR A 322 -8.55 -74.67 -6.57
C THR A 322 -9.44 -75.33 -5.51
N GLY A 323 -10.49 -76.05 -5.92
CA GLY A 323 -11.40 -76.78 -5.02
C GLY A 323 -12.34 -75.88 -4.23
N ILE A 324 -12.46 -74.60 -4.59
CA ILE A 324 -13.34 -73.63 -3.95
C ILE A 324 -14.78 -73.87 -4.41
N LYS A 325 -15.72 -73.96 -3.46
CA LYS A 325 -17.14 -74.15 -3.77
C LYS A 325 -17.76 -72.82 -4.20
N TYR A 326 -18.48 -72.82 -5.31
CA TYR A 326 -19.24 -71.67 -5.79
C TYR A 326 -20.69 -72.07 -6.12
N VAL A 327 -21.59 -71.11 -6.06
CA VAL A 327 -22.99 -71.26 -6.47
C VAL A 327 -23.32 -70.11 -7.40
N LYS A 328 -23.99 -70.39 -8.52
CA LYS A 328 -24.55 -69.35 -9.36
C LYS A 328 -25.75 -68.75 -8.63
N VAL A 329 -25.63 -67.51 -8.19
CA VAL A 329 -26.77 -66.73 -7.70
C VAL A 329 -27.38 -66.06 -8.92
N ASN A 330 -28.64 -66.38 -9.23
CA ASN A 330 -29.42 -65.54 -10.13
C ASN A 330 -29.93 -64.40 -9.25
N LEU A 331 -29.42 -63.19 -9.46
CA LEU A 331 -29.99 -61.97 -8.88
C LEU A 331 -31.32 -61.65 -9.55
#